data_AF-A0A954VHF0-F1
#
_entry.id   AF-A0A954VHF0-F1
#
_cell.length_a   1.000
_cell.length_b   1.000
_cell.length_c   1.000
_cell.angle_alpha   90.00
_cell.angle_beta   90.00
_cell.angle_gamma   90.00
#
_symmetry.space_group_name_H-M   'P 1'
#
loop_
_entity.id
_entity.type
_entity.pdbx_description
1 polymer ?
#
loop_
_entity_poly.entity_id
_entity_poly.type
_entity_poly.pdbx_seq_one_letter_code
_entity_poly.pdbx_strand_id
1 'polypeptide(L)'
;MEEEDEFVADVDEHVTIKGNRCKAIVETWRHLSFRENGALCHTPPYGLRFYREDKLLFETTICWECHNFNIPEFDEESGQIRMLLVGFDDDHNSRKLLKQLMEALPLRKPKNKDLKR
;
A
#
# COMPACT_ATOMS: atom_id res chain seq x y z
N MET A 1 -0.07 9.94 -30.80
CA MET A 1 -0.20 10.37 -29.39
C MET A 1 -0.72 9.12 -28.71
N GLU A 2 0.21 8.30 -28.27
CA GLU A 2 -0.10 7.01 -27.65
C GLU A 2 -0.73 7.34 -26.30
N GLU A 3 -1.97 6.89 -26.09
CA GLU A 3 -2.59 6.86 -24.77
C GLU A 3 -1.68 5.97 -23.91
N GLU A 4 -0.93 6.59 -23.01
CA GLU A 4 -0.30 5.88 -21.92
C GLU A 4 -1.44 5.28 -21.10
N ASP A 5 -1.70 3.98 -21.34
CA ASP A 5 -2.56 3.13 -20.53
C ASP A 5 -1.97 3.16 -19.11
N GLU A 6 -2.42 4.15 -18.33
CA GLU A 6 -2.15 4.27 -16.92
C GLU A 6 -2.71 2.99 -16.30
N PHE A 7 -1.83 2.07 -15.90
CA PHE A 7 -2.21 0.84 -15.20
C PHE A 7 -2.81 1.22 -13.83
N VAL A 8 -4.06 1.69 -13.84
CA VAL A 8 -4.84 1.91 -12.65
C VAL A 8 -5.26 0.54 -12.18
N ALA A 9 -4.63 0.05 -11.11
CA ALA A 9 -5.09 -1.16 -10.44
C ALA A 9 -6.58 -0.99 -10.09
N ASP A 10 -7.42 -1.92 -10.54
CA ASP A 10 -8.85 -1.88 -10.25
C ASP A 10 -9.06 -1.93 -8.73
N VAL A 11 -9.70 -0.89 -8.19
CA VAL A 11 -10.06 -0.83 -6.77
C VAL A 11 -11.41 -1.50 -6.59
N ASP A 12 -11.38 -2.76 -6.13
CA ASP A 12 -12.59 -3.53 -5.88
C ASP A 12 -13.48 -2.91 -4.80
N GLU A 13 -12.88 -2.54 -3.65
CA GLU A 13 -13.57 -1.99 -2.48
C GLU A 13 -12.67 -1.00 -1.73
N HIS A 14 -13.29 -0.06 -1.01
CA HIS A 14 -12.55 0.87 -0.15
C HIS A 14 -13.29 1.13 1.16
N VAL A 15 -12.55 1.53 2.18
CA VAL A 15 -13.08 2.00 3.46
C VAL A 15 -12.31 3.23 3.93
N THR A 16 -13.02 4.23 4.46
CA THR A 16 -12.39 5.38 5.10
C THR A 16 -12.30 5.16 6.60
N ILE A 17 -11.09 5.23 7.16
CA ILE A 17 -10.84 5.03 8.59
C ILE A 17 -10.52 6.38 9.24
N LYS A 18 -11.27 6.75 10.29
CA LYS A 18 -11.09 8.00 11.06
C LYS A 18 -10.92 7.72 12.56
N GLY A 19 -10.59 8.76 13.34
CA GLY A 19 -10.52 8.69 14.80
C GLY A 19 -9.40 7.80 15.34
N ASN A 20 -9.63 7.17 16.49
CA ASN A 20 -8.61 6.38 17.21
C ASN A 20 -8.10 5.18 16.39
N ARG A 21 -8.96 4.56 15.58
CA ARG A 21 -8.56 3.46 14.70
C ARG A 21 -7.56 3.91 13.65
N CYS A 22 -7.79 5.09 13.04
CA CYS A 22 -6.87 5.68 12.08
C CYS A 22 -5.50 5.96 12.73
N LYS A 23 -5.49 6.57 13.93
CA LYS A 23 -4.26 6.83 14.69
C LYS A 23 -3.47 5.55 14.96
N ALA A 24 -4.14 4.47 15.35
CA ALA A 24 -3.49 3.19 15.64
C ALA A 24 -2.86 2.53 14.40
N ILE A 25 -3.48 2.69 13.22
CA ILE A 25 -2.92 2.20 11.95
C ILE A 25 -1.72 3.04 11.54
N VAL A 26 -1.84 4.37 11.57
CA VAL A 26 -0.73 5.29 11.25
C VAL A 26 0.48 5.05 12.15
N GLU A 27 0.24 4.82 13.44
CA GLU A 27 1.31 4.51 14.38
C GLU A 27 1.99 3.19 14.05
N THR A 28 1.23 2.15 13.70
CA THR A 28 1.80 0.85 13.32
C THR A 28 2.59 0.95 12.01
N TRP A 29 2.11 1.71 11.03
CA TRP A 29 2.83 2.00 9.77
C TRP A 29 4.19 2.65 10.01
N ARG A 30 4.25 3.65 10.90
CA ARG A 30 5.52 4.35 11.23
C ARG A 30 6.56 3.47 11.92
N HIS A 31 6.13 2.36 12.50
CA HIS A 31 6.99 1.40 13.20
C HIS A 31 7.38 0.19 12.35
N LEU A 32 7.05 0.20 11.05
CA LEU A 32 7.57 -0.79 10.13
C LEU A 32 9.09 -0.62 9.99
N SER A 33 9.81 -1.73 10.05
CA SER A 33 11.26 -1.76 9.79
C SER A 33 11.47 -1.77 8.27
N PHE A 34 12.03 -0.69 7.72
CA PHE A 34 12.24 -0.55 6.27
C PHE A 34 13.58 -1.14 5.81
N ARG A 35 13.59 -1.71 4.61
CA ARG A 35 14.77 -2.24 3.93
C ARG A 35 14.84 -1.74 2.50
N GLU A 36 16.05 -1.53 1.99
CA GLU A 36 16.26 -1.21 0.59
C GLU A 36 15.91 -2.40 -0.31
N ASN A 37 15.38 -2.12 -1.51
CA ASN A 37 15.06 -3.08 -2.57
C ASN A 37 14.01 -4.16 -2.21
N GLY A 38 12.74 -3.88 -2.56
CA GLY A 38 11.68 -4.87 -2.63
C GLY A 38 11.40 -5.31 -4.07
N ALA A 39 11.41 -6.61 -4.36
CA ALA A 39 10.94 -7.14 -5.64
C ALA A 39 9.42 -6.98 -5.74
N LEU A 40 8.91 -6.13 -6.63
CA LEU A 40 7.48 -5.82 -6.68
C LEU A 40 6.66 -6.98 -7.25
N CYS A 41 5.73 -7.53 -6.47
CA CYS A 41 4.65 -8.33 -7.02
C CYS A 41 3.65 -7.38 -7.71
N HIS A 42 3.17 -7.71 -8.90
CA HIS A 42 2.16 -6.91 -9.60
C HIS A 42 0.73 -7.09 -9.04
N THR A 43 0.59 -7.70 -7.86
CA THR A 43 -0.71 -8.09 -7.27
C THR A 43 -0.83 -7.73 -5.79
N PRO A 44 -0.67 -6.45 -5.41
CA PRO A 44 -0.78 -6.03 -4.01
C PRO A 44 -2.24 -6.15 -3.52
N PRO A 45 -2.51 -6.83 -2.39
CA PRO A 45 -3.87 -7.01 -1.87
C PRO A 45 -4.47 -5.75 -1.26
N TYR A 46 -3.66 -4.72 -0.94
CA TYR A 46 -4.14 -3.46 -0.39
C TYR A 46 -3.41 -2.25 -1.00
N GLY A 47 -4.18 -1.21 -1.27
CA GLY A 47 -3.69 0.17 -1.42
C GLY A 47 -4.05 1.00 -0.20
N LEU A 48 -3.15 1.90 0.23
CA LEU A 48 -3.38 2.86 1.30
C LEU A 48 -3.27 4.29 0.76
N ARG A 49 -4.19 5.16 1.20
CA ARG A 49 -4.13 6.61 0.98
C ARG A 49 -4.07 7.31 2.34
N PHE A 50 -3.06 8.14 2.54
CA PHE A 50 -2.86 8.90 3.77
C PHE A 50 -3.31 10.34 3.58
N TYR A 51 -4.23 10.80 4.41
CA TYR A 51 -4.76 12.16 4.35
C TYR A 51 -4.38 12.96 5.60
N ARG A 52 -4.13 14.26 5.42
CA ARG A 52 -4.19 15.25 6.50
C ARG A 52 -5.34 16.19 6.16
N GLU A 53 -6.37 16.19 7.01
CA GLU A 53 -7.64 16.84 6.71
C GLU A 53 -8.20 16.28 5.40
N ASP A 54 -8.42 17.12 4.39
CA ASP A 54 -8.90 16.71 3.07
C ASP A 54 -7.79 16.62 2.02
N LYS A 55 -6.52 16.82 2.42
CA LYS A 55 -5.37 16.75 1.51
C LYS A 55 -4.74 15.36 1.52
N LEU A 56 -4.65 14.73 0.34
CA LEU A 56 -3.85 13.52 0.14
C LEU A 56 -2.36 13.86 0.34
N LEU A 57 -1.71 13.18 1.28
CA LEU A 57 -0.28 13.30 1.51
C LEU A 57 0.49 12.38 0.56
N PHE A 58 0.09 11.12 0.50
CA PHE A 58 0.60 10.13 -0.45
C PHE A 58 -0.32 8.91 -0.50
N GLU A 59 -0.13 8.11 -1.54
CA GLU A 59 -0.74 6.79 -1.69
C GLU A 59 0.33 5.75 -1.99
N THR A 60 0.02 4.50 -1.67
CA THR A 60 0.94 3.38 -1.83
C THR A 60 0.17 2.07 -1.97
N THR A 61 0.80 1.08 -2.59
CA THR A 61 0.37 -0.32 -2.59
C THR A 61 1.29 -1.14 -1.72
N ILE A 62 0.75 -2.06 -0.92
CA ILE A 62 1.54 -2.92 -0.04
C ILE A 62 1.33 -4.38 -0.42
N CYS A 63 2.43 -5.08 -0.69
CA CYS A 63 2.48 -6.52 -0.94
C CYS A 63 3.08 -7.23 0.29
N TRP A 64 2.28 -8.02 1.00
CA TRP A 64 2.79 -8.86 2.11
C TRP A 64 3.49 -10.12 1.63
N GLU A 65 3.26 -10.58 0.41
CA GLU A 65 3.99 -11.72 -0.15
C GLU A 65 5.47 -11.35 -0.39
N CYS A 66 5.69 -10.23 -1.06
CA CYS A 66 7.04 -9.74 -1.35
C CYS A 66 7.58 -8.75 -0.31
N HIS A 67 6.83 -8.54 0.78
CA HIS A 67 7.16 -7.63 1.88
C HIS A 67 7.68 -6.27 1.40
N ASN A 68 6.91 -5.59 0.53
CA ASN A 68 7.29 -4.28 0.03
C ASN A 68 6.11 -3.37 -0.28
N PHE A 69 6.44 -2.11 -0.49
CA PHE A 69 5.54 -1.06 -0.94
C PHE A 69 6.33 0.01 -1.70
N ASN A 70 5.62 0.96 -2.33
CA ASN A 70 6.23 2.11 -2.98
C ASN A 70 5.96 3.40 -2.19
N ILE A 71 6.87 4.36 -2.21
CA ILE A 71 6.63 5.70 -1.64
C ILE A 71 7.14 6.78 -2.58
N PRO A 72 6.44 7.93 -2.69
CA PRO A 72 6.96 9.06 -3.44
C PRO A 72 8.13 9.69 -2.68
N GLU A 73 9.23 9.92 -3.39
CA GLU A 73 10.37 10.70 -2.94
C GLU A 73 10.57 11.88 -3.88
N PHE A 74 10.81 13.07 -3.31
CA PHE A 74 11.22 14.23 -4.09
C PHE A 74 12.73 14.19 -4.27
N ASP A 75 13.17 14.10 -5.52
CA ASP A 75 14.58 14.20 -5.89
C ASP A 75 14.93 15.69 -6.09
N GLU A 76 15.73 16.23 -5.16
CA GLU A 76 16.12 17.64 -5.17
C GLU A 76 16.98 18.01 -6.39
N GLU A 77 17.73 17.05 -6.96
CA GLU A 77 18.63 17.32 -8.09
C GLU A 77 17.85 17.45 -9.40
N SER A 78 16.91 16.55 -9.64
CA SER A 78 16.08 16.57 -10.84
C SER A 78 14.82 17.45 -10.70
N GLY A 79 14.43 17.79 -9.47
CA GLY A 79 13.17 18.48 -9.17
C GLY A 79 11.92 17.61 -9.43
N GLN A 80 12.09 16.30 -9.59
CA GLN A 80 11.02 15.36 -9.94
C GLN A 80 10.63 14.48 -8.74
N ILE A 81 9.38 13.99 -8.75
CA ILE A 81 8.94 12.95 -7.83
C ILE A 81 9.26 11.60 -8.46
N ARG A 82 10.00 10.76 -7.74
CA ARG A 82 10.24 9.36 -8.11
C ARG A 82 9.56 8.43 -7.11
N MET A 83 9.20 7.23 -7.57
CA MET A 83 8.67 6.19 -6.69
C MET A 83 9.83 5.32 -6.21
N LEU A 84 10.10 5.35 -4.90
CA LEU A 84 11.03 4.41 -4.28
C LEU A 84 10.33 3.10 -3.98
N LEU A 85 11.02 1.99 -4.26
CA LEU A 85 10.60 0.66 -3.86
C LEU A 85 11.27 0.30 -2.54
N VAL A 86 10.46 0.08 -1.52
CA VAL A 86 10.92 -0.13 -0.15
C VAL A 86 10.40 -1.47 0.36
N GLY A 87 11.29 -2.29 0.89
CA GLY A 87 10.95 -3.53 1.57
C GLY A 87 10.63 -3.30 3.04
N PHE A 88 10.02 -4.29 3.70
CA PHE A 88 9.84 -4.32 5.14
C PHE A 88 10.08 -5.71 5.75
N ASP A 89 10.20 -5.77 7.07
CA ASP A 89 10.40 -7.01 7.82
C ASP A 89 9.07 -7.73 8.11
N ASP A 90 9.07 -9.06 8.03
CA ASP A 90 7.99 -9.88 8.60
C ASP A 90 8.14 -9.94 10.13
N ASP A 91 7.80 -8.84 10.78
CA ASP A 91 7.90 -8.65 12.22
C ASP A 91 6.52 -8.49 12.87
N HIS A 92 6.52 -8.21 14.17
CA HIS A 92 5.29 -7.98 14.92
C HIS A 92 4.45 -6.83 14.32
N ASN A 93 5.09 -5.77 13.81
CA ASN A 93 4.40 -4.57 13.34
C ASN A 93 3.78 -4.78 11.97
N SER A 94 4.46 -5.46 11.04
CA SER A 94 3.90 -5.75 9.72
C SER A 94 2.71 -6.72 9.79
N ARG A 95 2.77 -7.73 10.67
CA ARG A 95 1.63 -8.62 10.95
C ARG A 95 0.48 -7.91 11.65
N LYS A 96 0.79 -7.01 12.58
CA LYS A 96 -0.23 -6.17 13.26
C LYS A 96 -0.93 -5.25 12.27
N LEU A 97 -0.19 -4.63 11.35
CA LEU A 97 -0.76 -3.78 10.31
C LEU A 97 -1.69 -4.59 9.41
N LEU A 98 -1.26 -5.75 8.91
CA LEU A 98 -2.10 -6.63 8.09
C LEU A 98 -3.40 -6.97 8.80
N LYS A 99 -3.33 -7.36 10.08
CA LYS A 99 -4.50 -7.66 10.89
C LYS A 99 -5.46 -6.46 10.98
N GLN A 100 -4.95 -5.27 11.26
CA GLN A 100 -5.77 -4.05 11.34
C GLN A 100 -6.48 -3.73 10.02
N LEU A 101 -5.81 -3.96 8.89
CA LEU A 101 -6.37 -3.78 7.56
C LEU A 101 -7.42 -4.83 7.23
N MET A 102 -7.16 -6.11 7.52
CA MET A 102 -8.14 -7.19 7.35
C MET A 102 -9.39 -7.00 8.20
N GLU A 103 -9.24 -6.47 9.42
CA GLU A 103 -10.39 -6.10 10.27
C GLU A 103 -11.16 -4.90 9.71
N ALA A 104 -10.54 -4.05 8.87
CA ALA A 104 -11.16 -2.84 8.32
C ALA A 104 -11.83 -3.13 6.98
N LEU A 105 -11.15 -3.90 6.15
CA LEU A 105 -11.53 -4.28 4.81
C LEU A 105 -11.03 -5.72 4.57
N PRO A 106 -11.85 -6.74 4.87
CA PRO A 106 -11.45 -8.13 4.69
C PRO A 106 -11.13 -8.43 3.22
N LEU A 107 -10.03 -9.16 2.97
CA LEU A 107 -9.74 -9.65 1.63
C LEU A 107 -10.84 -10.62 1.19
N ARG A 108 -11.45 -10.33 0.04
CA ARG A 108 -12.38 -11.27 -0.58
C ARG A 108 -11.60 -12.48 -1.08
N LYS A 109 -12.16 -13.67 -0.88
CA LYS A 109 -11.68 -14.83 -1.63
C LYS A 109 -11.96 -14.56 -3.11
N PRO A 110 -11.01 -14.85 -4.02
CA PRO A 110 -11.28 -14.73 -5.45
C PRO A 110 -12.54 -15.54 -5.76
N LYS A 111 -13.48 -14.94 -6.48
CA LYS A 111 -14.65 -15.68 -6.96
C LYS A 111 -14.08 -16.77 -7.86
N ASN A 112 -14.54 -18.02 -7.69
CA ASN A 112 -14.09 -19.21 -8.42
C ASN A 112 -14.11 -19.14 -9.98
N LYS A 113 -14.42 -17.98 -10.57
CA LYS A 113 -14.49 -17.76 -12.02
C LYS A 113 -13.15 -17.41 -12.67
N ASP A 114 -12.13 -17.04 -11.89
CA ASP A 114 -10.84 -16.56 -12.43
C ASP A 114 -9.70 -17.60 -12.35
N LEU A 115 -9.96 -18.78 -11.77
CA LEU A 115 -9.08 -19.95 -11.95
C LEU A 115 -9.40 -20.65 -13.28
N LYS A 116 -9.04 -20.00 -14.40
CA LYS A 116 -8.81 -20.77 -15.63
C LYS A 116 -7.40 -21.36 -15.54
N ARG A 117 -7.38 -22.68 -15.39
CA ARG A 117 -6.19 -23.54 -15.53
C ARG A 117 -5.55 -23.38 -16.90
#